data_AF-A0A5U6YTJ0-F1
#
_entry.id   AF-A0A5U6YTJ0-F1
#
_cell.length_a   1.000
_cell.length_b   1.000
_cell.length_c   1.000
_cell.angle_alpha   90.00
_cell.angle_beta   90.00
_cell.angle_gamma   90.00
#
_symmetry.space_group_name_H-M   'P 1'
#
loop_
_entity.id
_entity.type
_entity.pdbx_description
1 polymer ?
#
loop_
_entity_poly.entity_id
_entity_poly.type
_entity_poly.pdbx_seq_one_letter_code
_entity_poly.pdbx_strand_id
1 'polypeptide(L)'
;MTKKILTTPIKDEDLADIKAGDIIYLNGHIVTCRDVAHRRLIEGGRELPVDVRGGAIFHAGPIVRPIKGEDDKFEMVSVGPTTSMRMEKFEKEFIAQTGVKLIVGKGGMGKGTEEGCAEHKALHCVFPAGCAVVAAVCVEEIEDAQWRDLGMPETLWVCRVKEFGPLIVSIDTHGNNLFEQNKIIFNQRKEIVADDICQNVSFIK
;
A
#
# COMPACT_ATOMS: atom_id res chain seq x y z
N MET A 1 3.03 -10.01 -22.25
CA MET A 1 2.67 -10.75 -21.02
C MET A 1 1.21 -10.49 -20.73
N THR A 2 0.45 -11.50 -20.32
CA THR A 2 -0.95 -11.34 -19.92
C THR A 2 -1.01 -10.55 -18.61
N LYS A 3 -1.91 -9.57 -18.52
CA LYS A 3 -2.11 -8.74 -17.32
C LYS A 3 -2.56 -9.65 -16.15
N LYS A 4 -1.83 -9.64 -15.03
CA LYS A 4 -2.20 -10.39 -13.82
C LYS A 4 -3.10 -9.52 -12.93
N ILE A 5 -4.30 -9.99 -12.65
CA ILE A 5 -5.31 -9.25 -11.89
C ILE A 5 -5.77 -10.12 -10.72
N LEU A 6 -5.61 -9.62 -9.50
CA LEU A 6 -6.19 -10.21 -8.29
C LEU A 6 -7.60 -9.68 -8.08
N THR A 7 -8.49 -10.49 -7.52
CA THR A 7 -9.85 -10.09 -7.15
C THR A 7 -10.08 -10.39 -5.68
N THR A 8 -10.49 -9.41 -4.89
CA THR A 8 -10.85 -9.66 -3.48
C THR A 8 -12.18 -10.41 -3.36
N PRO A 9 -12.35 -11.31 -2.37
CA PRO A 9 -11.35 -11.71 -1.38
C PRO A 9 -10.26 -12.63 -1.98
N ILE A 10 -9.00 -12.25 -1.76
CA ILE A 10 -7.79 -12.91 -2.19
C ILE A 10 -7.50 -14.09 -1.24
N LYS A 11 -7.19 -15.25 -1.81
CA LYS A 11 -6.74 -16.43 -1.09
C LYS A 11 -5.23 -16.61 -1.20
N ASP A 12 -4.67 -17.45 -0.34
CA ASP A 12 -3.22 -17.71 -0.33
C ASP A 12 -2.74 -18.32 -1.65
N GLU A 13 -3.58 -19.14 -2.30
CA GLU A 13 -3.25 -19.78 -3.57
C GLU A 13 -3.15 -18.77 -4.72
N ASP A 14 -3.89 -17.66 -4.65
CA ASP A 14 -3.86 -16.59 -5.67
C ASP A 14 -2.51 -15.85 -5.67
N LEU A 15 -1.73 -15.97 -4.59
CA LEU A 15 -0.45 -15.30 -4.38
C LEU A 15 0.76 -16.20 -4.59
N ALA A 16 0.55 -17.52 -4.79
CA ALA A 16 1.61 -18.52 -4.73
C ALA A 16 2.69 -18.37 -5.82
N ASP A 17 2.35 -17.79 -6.97
CA ASP A 17 3.23 -17.57 -8.11
C ASP A 17 3.61 -16.09 -8.30
N ILE A 18 3.32 -15.21 -7.33
CA ILE A 18 3.67 -13.79 -7.35
C ILE A 18 4.98 -13.56 -6.62
N LYS A 19 5.91 -12.85 -7.27
CA LYS A 19 7.25 -12.53 -6.73
C LYS A 19 7.50 -11.03 -6.67
N ALA A 20 8.45 -10.64 -5.83
CA ALA A 20 8.95 -9.28 -5.80
C ALA A 20 9.43 -8.84 -7.21
N GLY A 21 8.98 -7.68 -7.66
CA GLY A 21 9.22 -7.14 -9.01
C GLY A 21 8.08 -7.39 -10.00
N ASP A 22 7.15 -8.31 -9.73
CA ASP A 22 5.99 -8.53 -10.59
C ASP A 22 5.05 -7.32 -10.59
N ILE A 23 4.30 -7.17 -11.69
CA ILE A 23 3.26 -6.15 -11.83
C ILE A 23 1.90 -6.84 -11.79
N ILE A 24 1.07 -6.41 -10.85
CA ILE A 24 -0.30 -6.89 -10.68
C ILE A 24 -1.29 -5.72 -10.69
N TYR A 25 -2.58 -6.07 -10.74
CA TYR A 25 -3.70 -5.14 -10.66
C TYR A 25 -4.75 -5.73 -9.72
N LEU A 26 -5.68 -4.89 -9.25
CA LEU A 26 -6.73 -5.28 -8.31
C LEU A 26 -8.13 -4.98 -8.85
N ASN A 27 -9.02 -5.97 -8.74
CA ASN A 27 -10.47 -5.82 -8.81
C ASN A 27 -11.07 -6.10 -7.42
N GLY A 28 -12.24 -5.50 -7.14
CA GLY A 28 -12.97 -5.75 -5.90
C GLY A 28 -12.82 -4.59 -4.93
N HIS A 29 -12.47 -4.85 -3.67
CA HIS A 29 -12.49 -3.85 -2.61
C HIS A 29 -11.09 -3.49 -2.13
N ILE A 30 -10.88 -2.20 -1.88
CA ILE A 30 -9.70 -1.68 -1.21
C ILE A 30 -10.10 -0.62 -0.19
N VAL A 31 -9.51 -0.66 1.00
CA VAL A 31 -9.83 0.27 2.08
C VAL A 31 -8.68 1.24 2.29
N THR A 32 -8.91 2.55 2.27
CA THR A 32 -7.85 3.50 2.66
C THR A 32 -7.56 3.33 4.15
N CYS A 33 -6.31 3.06 4.52
CA CYS A 33 -5.91 2.84 5.90
C CYS A 33 -4.50 3.37 6.08
N ARG A 34 -4.26 4.28 7.02
CA ARG A 34 -2.93 4.87 7.24
C ARG A 34 -2.65 5.08 8.73
N ASP A 35 -1.75 6.02 9.03
CA ASP A 35 -1.10 6.26 10.32
C ASP A 35 -1.99 6.06 11.57
N VAL A 36 -3.13 6.74 11.66
CA VAL A 36 -3.94 6.74 12.89
C VAL A 36 -4.79 5.48 12.99
N ALA A 37 -5.26 4.94 11.87
CA ALA A 37 -6.02 3.69 11.85
C ALA A 37 -5.18 2.50 12.33
N HIS A 38 -3.94 2.37 11.84
CA HIS A 38 -3.01 1.33 12.30
C HIS A 38 -2.72 1.45 13.80
N ARG A 39 -2.45 2.69 14.27
CA ARG A 39 -2.22 2.95 15.68
C ARG A 39 -3.43 2.60 16.54
N ARG A 40 -4.62 3.01 16.12
CA ARG A 40 -5.88 2.79 16.84
C ARG A 40 -6.20 1.30 16.98
N LEU A 41 -5.88 0.49 15.97
CA LEU A 41 -5.99 -0.96 16.06
C LEU A 41 -4.93 -1.57 16.97
N ILE A 42 -3.65 -1.32 16.70
CA ILE A 42 -2.54 -2.05 17.32
C ILE A 42 -2.17 -1.54 18.70
N GLU A 43 -1.96 -0.23 18.86
CA GLU A 43 -1.67 0.37 20.17
C GLU A 43 -2.95 0.61 20.98
N GLY A 44 -4.04 0.99 20.30
CA GLY A 44 -5.31 1.33 20.94
C GLY A 44 -6.21 0.13 21.23
N GLY A 45 -5.94 -1.04 20.67
CA GLY A 45 -6.73 -2.26 20.85
C GLY A 45 -8.17 -2.17 20.33
N ARG A 46 -8.46 -1.20 19.44
CA ARG A 46 -9.82 -1.00 18.92
C ARG A 46 -9.99 -1.76 17.61
N GLU A 47 -10.94 -2.69 17.59
CA GLU A 47 -11.24 -3.50 16.40
C GLU A 47 -11.50 -2.63 15.16
N LEU A 48 -10.99 -3.10 14.02
CA LEU A 48 -11.19 -2.44 12.74
C LEU A 48 -12.68 -2.58 12.37
N PRO A 49 -13.40 -1.46 12.09
CA PRO A 49 -14.84 -1.48 11.80
C PRO A 49 -15.16 -1.97 10.39
N VAL A 50 -14.15 -2.46 9.66
CA VAL A 50 -14.26 -2.99 8.30
C VAL A 50 -13.48 -4.31 8.27
N ASP A 51 -14.09 -5.37 7.72
CA ASP A 51 -13.39 -6.63 7.52
C ASP A 51 -12.50 -6.56 6.26
N VAL A 52 -11.20 -6.64 6.47
CA VAL A 52 -10.20 -6.63 5.39
C VAL A 52 -9.53 -8.00 5.21
N ARG A 53 -10.08 -9.07 5.78
CA ARG A 53 -9.57 -10.42 5.62
C ARG A 53 -9.67 -10.87 4.17
N GLY A 54 -8.56 -11.28 3.57
CA GLY A 54 -8.52 -11.51 2.12
C GLY A 54 -8.62 -10.22 1.30
N GLY A 55 -8.72 -9.07 1.94
CA GLY A 55 -8.90 -7.77 1.30
C GLY A 55 -7.59 -7.08 0.96
N ALA A 56 -7.74 -5.85 0.52
CA ALA A 56 -6.65 -4.92 0.26
C ALA A 56 -6.79 -3.65 1.10
N ILE A 57 -5.67 -3.10 1.56
CA ILE A 57 -5.60 -1.76 2.12
C ILE A 57 -4.74 -0.85 1.26
N PHE A 58 -5.08 0.44 1.26
CA PHE A 58 -4.30 1.47 0.62
C PHE A 58 -3.80 2.47 1.65
N HIS A 59 -2.50 2.52 1.85
CA HIS A 59 -1.81 3.59 2.56
C HIS A 59 -2.00 4.89 1.76
N ALA A 60 -3.08 5.60 2.03
CA ALA A 60 -3.47 6.80 1.32
C ALA A 60 -4.35 7.69 2.20
N GLY A 61 -4.25 9.00 1.98
CA GLY A 61 -5.24 9.95 2.47
C GLY A 61 -5.93 10.59 1.28
N PRO A 62 -7.17 10.17 0.94
CA PRO A 62 -7.84 10.66 -0.25
C PRO A 62 -8.38 12.08 -0.06
N ILE A 63 -8.66 12.73 -1.19
CA ILE A 63 -9.59 13.84 -1.27
C ILE A 63 -10.90 13.29 -1.82
N VAL A 64 -11.98 13.46 -1.07
CA VAL A 64 -13.32 13.06 -1.48
C VAL A 64 -14.27 14.25 -1.45
N ARG A 65 -15.36 14.16 -2.19
CA ARG A 65 -16.40 15.19 -2.24
C ARG A 65 -17.78 14.55 -2.06
N PRO A 66 -18.69 15.14 -1.26
CA PRO A 66 -20.07 14.66 -1.19
C PRO A 66 -20.77 14.79 -2.54
N ILE A 67 -21.57 13.79 -2.90
CA ILE A 67 -22.37 13.81 -4.13
C ILE A 67 -23.63 14.65 -3.87
N LYS A 68 -23.84 15.68 -4.68
CA LYS A 68 -24.96 16.62 -4.47
C LYS A 68 -26.30 15.92 -4.66
N GLY A 69 -27.13 15.92 -3.63
CA GLY A 69 -28.46 15.33 -3.66
C GLY A 69 -28.51 13.85 -3.24
N GLU A 70 -27.38 13.28 -2.85
CA GLU A 70 -27.30 11.93 -2.30
C GLU A 70 -26.73 11.99 -0.88
N ASP A 71 -27.56 11.65 0.10
CA ASP A 71 -27.13 11.62 1.49
C ASP A 71 -26.11 10.49 1.70
N ASP A 72 -25.03 10.85 2.38
CA ASP A 72 -23.96 9.93 2.76
C ASP A 72 -23.16 9.27 1.62
N LYS A 73 -23.25 9.84 0.40
CA LYS A 73 -22.48 9.38 -0.76
C LYS A 73 -21.33 10.34 -1.10
N PHE A 74 -20.21 9.76 -1.50
CA PHE A 74 -18.98 10.49 -1.80
C PHE A 74 -18.39 10.03 -3.12
N GLU A 75 -17.77 10.96 -3.84
CA GLU A 75 -16.94 10.66 -5.00
C GLU A 75 -15.45 10.79 -4.65
N MET A 76 -14.63 9.91 -5.23
CA MET A 76 -13.18 9.97 -5.12
C MET A 76 -12.63 11.05 -6.06
N VAL A 77 -12.14 12.16 -5.52
CA VAL A 77 -11.55 13.24 -6.34
C VAL A 77 -10.09 12.93 -6.67
N SER A 78 -9.33 12.42 -5.69
CA SER A 78 -7.93 12.08 -5.85
C SER A 78 -7.50 11.14 -4.73
N VAL A 79 -6.72 10.10 -5.06
CA VAL A 79 -6.16 9.20 -4.05
C VAL A 79 -4.76 8.76 -4.45
N GLY A 80 -3.76 9.35 -3.82
CA GLY A 80 -2.36 8.99 -4.01
C GLY A 80 -1.81 8.18 -2.83
N PRO A 81 -0.80 7.33 -3.06
CA PRO A 81 -0.15 6.61 -1.98
C PRO A 81 0.58 7.58 -1.02
N THR A 82 0.57 7.24 0.26
CA THR A 82 1.44 7.81 1.28
C THR A 82 2.59 6.84 1.58
N THR A 83 3.66 7.36 2.20
CA THR A 83 4.86 6.56 2.53
C THR A 83 4.51 5.43 3.50
N SER A 84 4.67 4.18 3.05
CA SER A 84 4.33 2.99 3.84
C SER A 84 5.17 2.84 5.10
N MET A 85 6.45 3.21 5.03
CA MET A 85 7.41 3.10 6.16
C MET A 85 6.91 3.73 7.48
N ARG A 86 5.94 4.65 7.46
CA ARG A 86 5.36 5.19 8.69
C ARG A 86 4.50 4.18 9.46
N MET A 87 3.99 3.14 8.79
CA MET A 87 3.20 2.06 9.37
C MET A 87 4.05 0.81 9.70
N GLU A 88 5.32 0.76 9.31
CA GLU A 88 6.23 -0.38 9.51
C GLU A 88 6.19 -0.95 10.94
N LYS A 89 6.17 -0.08 11.96
CA LYS A 89 6.15 -0.50 13.37
C LYS A 89 4.86 -1.20 13.82
N PHE A 90 3.82 -1.20 12.99
CA PHE A 90 2.53 -1.84 13.23
C PHE A 90 2.25 -2.99 12.29
N GLU A 91 2.96 -3.05 11.15
CA GLU A 91 2.49 -3.78 9.98
C GLU A 91 2.45 -5.29 10.23
N LYS A 92 3.44 -5.83 10.94
CA LYS A 92 3.50 -7.27 11.26
C LYS A 92 2.25 -7.69 12.04
N GLU A 93 1.96 -7.02 13.14
CA GLU A 93 0.78 -7.29 13.97
C GLU A 93 -0.52 -6.96 13.23
N PHE A 94 -0.52 -5.91 12.42
CA PHE A 94 -1.68 -5.53 11.60
C PHE A 94 -2.06 -6.63 10.61
N ILE A 95 -1.08 -7.18 9.88
CA ILE A 95 -1.30 -8.31 8.96
C ILE A 95 -1.86 -9.51 9.74
N ALA A 96 -1.25 -9.85 10.87
CA ALA A 96 -1.65 -11.00 11.69
C ALA A 96 -3.11 -10.89 12.18
N GLN A 97 -3.50 -9.72 12.70
CA GLN A 97 -4.84 -9.51 13.27
C GLN A 97 -5.93 -9.39 12.19
N THR A 98 -5.63 -8.66 11.11
CA THR A 98 -6.64 -8.34 10.09
C THR A 98 -6.76 -9.40 9.00
N GLY A 99 -5.69 -10.15 8.72
CA GLY A 99 -5.61 -11.09 7.60
C GLY A 99 -5.69 -10.42 6.22
N VAL A 100 -5.34 -9.14 6.15
CA VAL A 100 -5.16 -8.43 4.88
C VAL A 100 -4.16 -9.15 3.99
N LYS A 101 -4.42 -9.19 2.67
CA LYS A 101 -3.58 -9.91 1.71
C LYS A 101 -2.80 -8.98 0.80
N LEU A 102 -3.27 -7.76 0.61
CA LEU A 102 -2.63 -6.79 -0.26
C LEU A 102 -2.53 -5.43 0.43
N ILE A 103 -1.30 -4.99 0.69
CA ILE A 103 -1.02 -3.67 1.26
C ILE A 103 -0.43 -2.82 0.15
N VAL A 104 -1.05 -1.69 -0.16
CA VAL A 104 -0.60 -0.78 -1.22
C VAL A 104 -0.11 0.52 -0.61
N GLY A 105 1.00 1.07 -1.10
CA GLY A 105 1.46 2.39 -0.70
C GLY A 105 2.57 2.92 -1.60
N LYS A 106 3.49 3.71 -1.03
CA LYS A 106 4.73 4.13 -1.73
C LYS A 106 5.96 4.00 -0.84
N GLY A 107 7.10 3.90 -1.49
CA GLY A 107 8.38 3.63 -0.84
C GLY A 107 8.48 2.16 -0.43
N GLY A 108 9.53 1.84 0.32
CA GLY A 108 9.72 0.50 0.87
C GLY A 108 9.12 0.34 2.26
N MET A 109 9.12 -0.91 2.70
CA MET A 109 8.85 -1.36 4.06
C MET A 109 10.04 -2.19 4.54
N GLY A 110 10.12 -2.43 5.84
CA GLY A 110 11.25 -3.07 6.50
C GLY A 110 10.98 -4.52 6.90
N LYS A 111 11.82 -4.98 7.84
CA LYS A 111 11.86 -6.38 8.30
C LYS A 111 10.55 -6.84 8.94
N GLY A 112 9.84 -5.98 9.67
CA GLY A 112 8.57 -6.35 10.30
C GLY A 112 7.54 -6.73 9.25
N THR A 113 7.46 -5.93 8.18
CA THR A 113 6.57 -6.22 7.05
C THR A 113 7.02 -7.45 6.26
N GLU A 114 8.32 -7.64 6.03
CA GLU A 114 8.85 -8.88 5.42
C GLU A 114 8.40 -10.14 6.15
N GLU A 115 8.57 -10.15 7.47
CA GLU A 115 8.17 -11.26 8.33
C GLU A 115 6.64 -11.45 8.30
N GLY A 116 5.86 -10.37 8.43
CA GLY A 116 4.40 -10.43 8.37
C GLY A 116 3.88 -10.98 7.03
N CYS A 117 4.43 -10.51 5.90
CA CYS A 117 4.11 -10.99 4.56
C CYS A 117 4.43 -12.49 4.39
N ALA A 118 5.58 -12.94 4.91
CA ALA A 118 6.00 -14.33 4.80
C ALA A 118 5.15 -15.28 5.65
N GLU A 119 4.88 -14.90 6.90
CA GLU A 119 4.12 -15.67 7.90
C GLU A 119 2.64 -15.79 7.52
N HIS A 120 2.03 -14.71 7.01
CA HIS A 120 0.58 -14.63 6.79
C HIS A 120 0.16 -14.58 5.31
N LYS A 121 1.10 -14.79 4.38
CA LYS A 121 0.85 -14.77 2.93
C LYS A 121 0.17 -13.48 2.50
N ALA A 122 0.88 -12.36 2.66
CA ALA A 122 0.46 -11.05 2.18
C ALA A 122 1.51 -10.45 1.25
N LEU A 123 1.11 -9.46 0.46
CA LEU A 123 2.00 -8.69 -0.41
C LEU A 123 2.03 -7.23 0.02
N HIS A 124 3.22 -6.61 -0.01
CA HIS A 124 3.33 -5.15 -0.03
C HIS A 124 3.64 -4.70 -1.47
N CYS A 125 2.79 -3.83 -2.00
CA CYS A 125 2.88 -3.30 -3.34
C CYS A 125 3.06 -1.79 -3.35
N VAL A 126 3.82 -1.30 -4.32
CA VAL A 126 3.99 0.12 -4.58
C VAL A 126 3.12 0.54 -5.75
N PHE A 127 2.32 1.58 -5.51
CA PHE A 127 1.64 2.31 -6.57
C PHE A 127 2.55 3.46 -7.06
N PRO A 128 2.64 3.71 -8.39
CA PRO A 128 3.43 4.82 -8.94
C PRO A 128 3.04 6.18 -8.34
N ALA A 129 3.97 6.81 -7.61
CA ALA A 129 3.73 8.09 -6.97
C ALA A 129 3.51 9.21 -8.01
N GLY A 130 2.62 10.16 -7.71
CA GLY A 130 2.26 11.26 -8.61
C GLY A 130 1.06 10.98 -9.51
N CYS A 131 0.57 9.74 -9.56
CA CYS A 131 -0.57 9.34 -10.38
C CYS A 131 -1.91 9.31 -9.61
N ALA A 132 -2.13 10.25 -8.67
CA ALA A 132 -3.26 10.20 -7.74
C ALA A 132 -4.64 10.33 -8.41
N VAL A 133 -4.73 11.08 -9.52
CA VAL A 133 -5.96 11.17 -10.33
C VAL A 133 -6.20 9.87 -11.10
N VAL A 134 -5.14 9.23 -11.59
CA VAL A 134 -5.25 7.92 -12.27
C VAL A 134 -5.79 6.86 -11.32
N ALA A 135 -5.28 6.82 -10.09
CA ALA A 135 -5.81 5.93 -9.06
C ALA A 135 -7.29 6.21 -8.72
N ALA A 136 -7.69 7.48 -8.68
CA ALA A 136 -9.08 7.85 -8.45
C ALA A 136 -10.03 7.38 -9.58
N VAL A 137 -9.58 7.41 -10.83
CA VAL A 137 -10.36 6.89 -11.98
C VAL A 137 -10.57 5.36 -11.89
N CYS A 138 -9.69 4.63 -11.20
CA CYS A 138 -9.87 3.20 -10.94
C CYS A 138 -10.89 2.91 -9.81
N VAL A 139 -11.32 3.92 -9.05
CA VAL A 139 -12.37 3.79 -8.03
C VAL A 139 -13.73 3.92 -8.71
N GLU A 140 -14.49 2.83 -8.71
CA GLU A 140 -15.85 2.81 -9.26
C GLU A 140 -16.84 3.44 -8.28
N GLU A 141 -16.68 3.18 -6.97
CA GLU A 141 -17.60 3.66 -5.94
C GLU A 141 -16.91 3.69 -4.56
N ILE A 142 -17.27 4.69 -3.74
CA ILE A 142 -17.03 4.69 -2.30
C ILE A 142 -18.30 4.12 -1.65
N GLU A 143 -18.20 2.90 -1.12
CA GLU A 143 -19.34 2.13 -0.61
C GLU A 143 -19.61 2.40 0.87
N ASP A 144 -18.55 2.70 1.64
CA ASP A 144 -18.66 2.99 3.07
C ASP A 144 -17.50 3.90 3.53
N ALA A 145 -17.68 4.53 4.68
CA ALA A 145 -16.69 5.41 5.31
C ALA A 145 -16.74 5.28 6.84
N GLN A 146 -15.74 4.59 7.40
CA GLN A 146 -15.66 4.28 8.83
C GLN A 146 -14.61 5.13 9.56
N TRP A 147 -14.79 5.32 10.88
CA TRP A 147 -13.94 6.18 11.72
C TRP A 147 -13.80 7.61 11.19
N ARG A 148 -14.92 8.21 10.77
CA ARG A 148 -14.96 9.58 10.22
C ARG A 148 -14.50 10.66 11.20
N ASP A 149 -14.47 10.35 12.50
CA ASP A 149 -13.90 11.20 13.54
C ASP A 149 -12.40 11.50 13.32
N LEU A 150 -11.71 10.67 12.54
CA LEU A 150 -10.30 10.84 12.20
C LEU A 150 -10.05 11.94 11.16
N GLY A 151 -11.11 12.45 10.53
CA GLY A 151 -11.03 13.41 9.43
C GLY A 151 -10.76 12.74 8.10
N MET A 152 -11.13 13.44 7.02
CA MET A 152 -11.14 12.93 5.64
C MET A 152 -9.89 12.10 5.24
N PRO A 153 -8.64 12.52 5.54
CA PRO A 153 -7.46 11.78 5.11
C PRO A 153 -7.18 10.48 5.89
N GLU A 154 -7.78 10.29 7.06
CA GLU A 154 -7.54 9.14 7.96
C GLU A 154 -8.78 8.24 8.11
N THR A 155 -9.95 8.70 7.67
CA THR A 155 -11.16 7.88 7.51
C THR A 155 -10.85 6.63 6.68
N LEU A 156 -11.46 5.51 7.08
CA LEU A 156 -11.42 4.26 6.34
C LEU A 156 -12.46 4.31 5.22
N TRP A 157 -12.06 4.75 4.03
CA TRP A 157 -12.89 4.76 2.84
C TRP A 157 -12.87 3.37 2.20
N VAL A 158 -14.01 2.70 2.17
CA VAL A 158 -14.19 1.39 1.54
C VAL A 158 -14.55 1.61 0.08
N CYS A 159 -13.63 1.29 -0.81
CA CYS A 159 -13.73 1.59 -2.23
C CYS A 159 -13.88 0.31 -3.04
N ARG A 160 -14.86 0.27 -3.95
CA ARG A 160 -14.89 -0.71 -5.03
C ARG A 160 -14.04 -0.19 -6.18
N VAL A 161 -13.14 -1.03 -6.66
CA VAL A 161 -12.15 -0.68 -7.69
C VAL A 161 -12.13 -1.69 -8.82
N LYS A 162 -11.77 -1.19 -10.00
CA LYS A 162 -11.59 -1.98 -11.20
C LYS A 162 -10.24 -1.69 -11.83
N GLU A 163 -9.47 -2.76 -12.04
CA GLU A 163 -8.13 -2.76 -12.57
C GLU A 163 -7.21 -1.73 -11.90
N PHE A 164 -7.33 -1.59 -10.59
CA PHE A 164 -6.53 -0.65 -9.81
C PHE A 164 -5.05 -1.02 -9.87
N GLY A 165 -4.23 -0.10 -10.37
CA GLY A 165 -2.80 -0.31 -10.57
C GLY A 165 -2.21 0.63 -11.62
N PRO A 166 -1.03 0.31 -12.16
CA PRO A 166 -0.24 -0.89 -11.88
C PRO A 166 0.27 -0.92 -10.43
N LEU A 167 0.35 -2.12 -9.86
CA LEU A 167 0.90 -2.38 -8.53
C LEU A 167 2.20 -3.18 -8.68
N ILE A 168 3.32 -2.60 -8.26
CA ILE A 168 4.62 -3.26 -8.29
C ILE A 168 4.81 -4.00 -6.98
N VAL A 169 4.95 -5.32 -7.02
CA VAL A 169 5.19 -6.13 -5.83
C VAL A 169 6.58 -5.78 -5.30
N SER A 170 6.62 -5.24 -4.08
CA SER A 170 7.87 -4.82 -3.44
C SER A 170 8.29 -5.76 -2.32
N ILE A 171 7.33 -6.40 -1.65
CA ILE A 171 7.57 -7.52 -0.73
C ILE A 171 6.61 -8.64 -1.10
N ASP A 172 7.15 -9.85 -1.31
CA ASP A 172 6.36 -11.04 -1.65
C ASP A 172 6.04 -11.94 -0.45
N THR A 173 5.29 -13.02 -0.69
CA THR A 173 4.85 -13.98 0.32
C THR A 173 5.97 -14.90 0.87
N HIS A 174 7.21 -14.68 0.41
CA HIS A 174 8.42 -15.32 0.90
C HIS A 174 9.32 -14.35 1.69
N GLY A 175 8.90 -13.09 1.83
CA GLY A 175 9.68 -12.05 2.50
C GLY A 175 10.80 -11.46 1.64
N ASN A 176 10.80 -11.70 0.31
CA ASN A 176 11.78 -11.04 -0.56
C ASN A 176 11.40 -9.57 -0.70
N ASN A 177 12.34 -8.68 -0.34
CA ASN A 177 12.16 -7.24 -0.42
C ASN A 177 12.95 -6.62 -1.56
N LEU A 178 12.25 -6.16 -2.59
CA LEU A 178 12.82 -5.55 -3.79
C LEU A 178 13.70 -4.34 -3.47
N PHE A 179 13.29 -3.52 -2.50
CA PHE A 179 14.03 -2.29 -2.17
C PHE A 179 15.31 -2.59 -1.39
N GLU A 180 15.26 -3.47 -0.39
CA GLU A 180 16.46 -3.83 0.39
C GLU A 180 17.47 -4.61 -0.47
N GLN A 181 17.00 -5.50 -1.35
CA GLN A 181 17.88 -6.18 -2.32
C GLN A 181 18.58 -5.19 -3.26
N ASN A 182 17.81 -4.25 -3.84
CA ASN A 182 18.37 -3.25 -4.74
C ASN A 182 19.32 -2.26 -4.05
N LYS A 183 19.05 -1.91 -2.79
CA LYS A 183 19.87 -1.00 -1.99
C LYS A 183 21.30 -1.51 -1.80
N ILE A 184 21.50 -2.82 -1.69
CA ILE A 184 22.84 -3.44 -1.66
C ILE A 184 23.61 -3.11 -2.95
N ILE A 185 23.00 -3.39 -4.10
CA ILE A 185 23.59 -3.18 -5.42
C ILE A 185 23.83 -1.68 -5.68
N PHE A 186 22.85 -0.84 -5.31
CA PHE A 186 22.92 0.60 -5.55
C PHE A 186 23.94 1.29 -4.66
N ASN A 187 24.13 0.85 -3.41
CA ASN A 187 25.17 1.40 -2.56
C ASN A 187 26.58 1.09 -3.10
N GLN A 188 26.82 -0.13 -3.59
CA GLN A 188 28.08 -0.49 -4.23
C GLN A 188 28.39 0.40 -5.45
N ARG A 189 27.38 0.65 -6.30
CA ARG A 189 27.54 1.55 -7.47
C ARG A 189 27.70 3.00 -7.06
N LYS A 190 26.96 3.44 -6.05
CA LYS A 190 27.00 4.81 -5.52
C LYS A 190 28.39 5.16 -5.00
N GLU A 191 29.06 4.26 -4.29
CA GLU A 191 30.41 4.52 -3.75
C GLU A 191 31.42 4.78 -4.88
N ILE A 192 31.41 3.96 -5.93
CA ILE A 192 32.29 4.14 -7.11
C ILE A 192 32.06 5.51 -7.76
N VAL A 193 30.79 5.88 -7.96
CA VAL A 193 30.43 7.16 -8.59
C VAL A 193 30.72 8.35 -7.67
N ALA A 194 30.50 8.18 -6.37
CA ALA A 194 30.76 9.22 -5.37
C ALA A 194 32.26 9.54 -5.30
N ASP A 195 33.13 8.52 -5.29
CA ASP A 195 34.59 8.71 -5.27
C ASP A 195 35.09 9.49 -6.49
N ASP A 196 34.56 9.20 -7.68
CA ASP A 196 34.87 9.94 -8.91
C ASP A 196 34.37 11.39 -8.86
N ILE A 197 33.10 11.60 -8.48
CA ILE A 197 32.52 12.94 -8.38
C ILE A 197 33.28 13.78 -7.34
N CYS A 198 33.58 13.22 -6.16
CA CYS A 198 34.25 13.92 -5.07
C CYS A 198 35.64 14.43 -5.46
N GLN A 199 36.38 13.73 -6.33
CA GLN A 199 37.65 14.25 -6.88
C GLN A 199 37.44 15.54 -7.67
N ASN A 200 36.36 15.59 -8.46
CA ASN A 200 36.03 16.68 -9.36
C ASN A 200 35.31 17.86 -8.66
N VAL A 201 34.76 17.67 -7.47
CA VAL A 201 34.05 18.73 -6.71
C VAL A 201 34.73 19.07 -5.39
N SER A 202 36.00 18.71 -5.23
CA SER A 202 36.81 18.96 -4.03
C SER A 202 36.92 20.44 -3.62
N PHE A 203 36.57 21.37 -4.52
CA PHE A 203 36.49 22.81 -4.25
C PHE A 203 35.15 23.25 -3.62
N ILE A 204 34.12 22.40 -3.60
CA ILE A 204 32.85 22.64 -2.91
C ILE A 204 33.03 22.17 -1.46
N LYS A 205 33.18 23.13 -0.53
CA LYS A 205 33.27 22.87 0.92
C LYS A 205 31.90 22.69 1.55
#